data_AF-A0A538DCH9-F1
#
_entry.id   AF-A0A538DCH9-F1
#
_cell.length_a   1.000
_cell.length_b   1.000
_cell.length_c   1.000
_cell.angle_alpha   90.00
_cell.angle_beta   90.00
_cell.angle_gamma   90.00
#
_symmetry.space_group_name_H-M   'P 1'
#
loop_
_entity.id
_entity.type
_entity.pdbx_description
1 polymer ?
#
loop_
_entity_poly.entity_id
_entity_poly.type
_entity_poly.pdbx_seq_one_letter_code
_entity_poly.pdbx_strand_id
1 'polypeptide(L)'
;MGSSRPRRVEIPSRFHRPSMEPEAPSSQDWCGGAQDRQGGTMNRIRPLELAALGTVLLIFAFPQSGAGELKPDTISPTHQSGSEPQLVSDGSGDVVAVWRDVDDNAESIRAAFRPRYGGFGDSETISVPALAAESPRVAMDRLGNAVAVWHVSTTGRDSLVQASIRPAGGAWTAPQVVSDPSELAFGADVSIQAGRMTIVWVAREQWRPVIQTAGRTMTEPWTAPATISGPIGGSYSPTVAMDDKGGAVAAWQWWDGSYRRIEAAVRSSDGTWSKPDELSAPGHTATAPIVGMDAAGNAVAAWIRSNGIAPAAQTASHPAGGAWSLPQNLSRRGRNAASIDLAMNRRGDAVLSWVQAGGLKTAFRAPGETKWTRVPITASWGGLGAHVALDEEGDATEVWDSGYEVSATYKPVGEPWQDDYLLTGYGEEDEGYWGSVVTAQSRNNALAAWVVGGANDDLIDVVGYDKDTSRLEHEDEGDDEGDDGGDEGELFQGTSHADRLVGTPGNDVFYARGGDDVIIGRGGRDIVYGGPGDDLVLGGRGSDRLFGGPGRDRIVGGRGNDVLVGNSGRDVLKGNRGDDTLRGADQARDRVFGGSGLDRYRLDPWLDRARSVESRL
;
A
#
# COMPACT_ATOMS: atom_id res chain seq x y z
N MET A 1 -7.27 53.17 -51.87
CA MET A 1 -7.49 54.55 -51.36
C MET A 1 -7.55 54.45 -49.83
N GLY A 2 -6.95 55.31 -49.02
CA GLY A 2 -6.13 56.49 -49.32
C GLY A 2 -5.69 57.22 -48.04
N SER A 3 -4.57 56.79 -47.46
CA SER A 3 -3.46 57.64 -46.96
C SER A 3 -3.75 59.02 -46.33
N SER A 4 -3.49 59.17 -45.02
CA SER A 4 -2.88 60.40 -44.47
C SER A 4 -2.26 60.21 -43.06
N ARG A 5 -0.93 60.34 -42.99
CA ARG A 5 -0.15 60.90 -41.85
C ARG A 5 0.13 62.40 -42.24
N PRO A 6 0.93 63.26 -41.53
CA PRO A 6 1.80 63.03 -40.37
C PRO A 6 1.91 64.18 -39.32
N ARG A 7 2.71 63.93 -38.27
CA ARG A 7 3.72 64.80 -37.56
C ARG A 7 4.23 63.96 -36.36
N ARG A 8 5.51 63.65 -36.12
CA ARG A 8 6.86 64.06 -36.58
C ARG A 8 7.47 65.33 -35.95
N VAL A 9 8.20 65.11 -34.85
CA VAL A 9 9.48 65.72 -34.46
C VAL A 9 10.28 64.53 -33.88
N GLU A 10 11.25 63.89 -34.54
CA GLU A 10 12.59 64.29 -35.00
C GLU A 10 13.68 64.39 -33.90
N ILE A 11 14.90 63.93 -34.26
CA ILE A 11 16.02 63.52 -33.38
C ILE A 11 17.22 64.47 -33.62
N PRO A 12 18.20 64.59 -32.70
CA PRO A 12 19.39 63.70 -32.75
C PRO A 12 19.91 63.29 -31.35
N SER A 13 20.43 62.09 -31.05
CA SER A 13 21.28 61.11 -31.75
C SER A 13 22.76 61.53 -31.94
N ARG A 14 23.68 60.88 -31.19
CA ARG A 14 25.03 60.42 -31.60
C ARG A 14 25.49 59.26 -30.66
N PHE A 15 25.70 58.05 -31.19
CA PHE A 15 27.00 57.41 -31.58
C PHE A 15 27.91 57.05 -30.37
N HIS A 16 28.45 55.82 -30.21
CA HIS A 16 28.21 54.53 -30.91
C HIS A 16 28.89 53.33 -30.17
N ARG A 17 28.33 52.10 -30.33
CA ARG A 17 28.93 50.73 -30.46
C ARG A 17 30.40 50.42 -30.06
N PRO A 18 30.79 49.14 -29.80
CA PRO A 18 30.05 47.92 -29.39
C PRO A 18 30.77 47.26 -28.16
N SER A 19 31.07 45.95 -27.92
CA SER A 19 30.83 44.61 -28.54
C SER A 19 31.21 43.47 -27.56
N MET A 20 30.41 42.38 -27.55
CA MET A 20 30.72 40.93 -27.34
C MET A 20 31.73 40.40 -26.28
N GLU A 21 31.36 39.25 -25.74
CA GLU A 21 32.13 38.26 -24.92
C GLU A 21 33.38 37.70 -25.68
N PRO A 22 34.41 37.07 -25.04
CA PRO A 22 34.29 35.72 -24.44
C PRO A 22 35.21 35.31 -23.24
N GLU A 23 34.87 34.15 -22.65
CA GLU A 23 35.69 33.04 -22.09
C GLU A 23 37.04 33.17 -21.33
N ALA A 24 37.19 32.28 -20.31
CA ALA A 24 38.42 31.65 -19.76
C ALA A 24 39.48 32.54 -19.02
N PRO A 25 40.12 32.04 -17.93
CA PRO A 25 41.09 30.91 -17.90
C PRO A 25 40.75 29.83 -16.82
N SER A 26 41.26 28.60 -16.77
CA SER A 26 42.50 27.92 -17.22
C SER A 26 43.73 27.98 -16.28
N SER A 27 43.74 27.11 -15.26
CA SER A 27 44.89 26.34 -14.69
C SER A 27 46.18 27.02 -14.17
N GLN A 28 46.80 26.35 -13.17
CA GLN A 28 48.12 26.61 -12.56
C GLN A 28 48.19 27.86 -11.66
N ASP A 29 48.99 27.92 -10.58
CA ASP A 29 50.07 27.03 -10.12
C ASP A 29 50.01 26.72 -8.60
N TRP A 30 50.73 25.69 -8.14
CA TRP A 30 50.86 25.33 -6.72
C TRP A 30 52.34 25.17 -6.33
N CYS A 31 52.90 26.06 -5.50
CA CYS A 31 54.30 25.93 -5.08
C CYS A 31 54.68 26.64 -3.75
N GLY A 32 54.99 25.83 -2.73
CA GLY A 32 56.14 26.01 -1.82
C GLY A 32 56.19 27.18 -0.82
N GLY A 33 56.20 26.85 0.49
CA GLY A 33 56.66 27.75 1.55
C GLY A 33 56.55 27.12 2.95
N ALA A 34 57.68 26.86 3.63
CA ALA A 34 57.69 26.13 4.91
C ALA A 34 58.69 26.70 5.94
N GLN A 35 58.26 26.73 7.22
CA GLN A 35 59.05 26.71 8.47
C GLN A 35 58.03 26.64 9.64
N ASP A 36 58.01 25.68 10.57
CA ASP A 36 59.03 25.03 11.42
C ASP A 36 59.29 25.75 12.76
N ARG A 37 58.68 25.25 13.87
CA ARG A 37 59.38 24.78 15.11
C ARG A 37 58.48 24.61 16.35
N GLN A 38 58.70 23.48 17.05
CA GLN A 38 58.67 23.26 18.52
C GLN A 38 57.39 23.63 19.33
N GLY A 39 57.02 22.95 20.42
CA GLY A 39 57.60 21.77 21.08
C GLY A 39 57.52 21.87 22.61
N GLY A 40 56.92 20.88 23.30
CA GLY A 40 56.84 20.83 24.76
C GLY A 40 55.79 19.84 25.28
N THR A 41 56.08 19.12 26.38
CA THR A 41 55.27 17.98 26.84
C THR A 41 54.76 18.11 28.28
N MET A 42 53.57 17.53 28.49
CA MET A 42 53.03 16.93 29.72
C MET A 42 53.25 17.60 31.08
N ASN A 43 52.15 17.72 31.84
CA ASN A 43 52.18 17.23 33.23
C ASN A 43 50.84 16.59 33.64
N ARG A 44 50.89 15.63 34.57
CA ARG A 44 49.73 14.93 35.16
C ARG A 44 49.74 15.15 36.68
N ILE A 45 48.57 15.24 37.31
CA ILE A 45 48.18 14.56 38.56
C ILE A 45 46.67 14.79 38.82
N ARG A 46 46.08 14.08 39.80
CA ARG A 46 44.63 13.81 39.91
C ARG A 46 43.89 14.75 40.94
N PRO A 47 42.72 14.42 41.53
CA PRO A 47 41.51 15.22 41.33
C PRO A 47 40.90 15.80 42.62
N LEU A 48 39.82 16.58 42.49
CA LEU A 48 38.83 16.84 43.55
C LEU A 48 37.49 17.21 42.88
N GLU A 49 36.38 17.01 43.61
CA GLU A 49 35.03 16.88 43.02
C GLU A 49 34.15 18.15 43.10
N LEU A 50 33.09 18.13 42.29
CA LEU A 50 31.79 18.80 42.46
C LEU A 50 31.74 20.34 42.60
N ALA A 51 31.25 21.01 41.55
CA ALA A 51 29.93 21.66 41.56
C ALA A 51 29.52 22.17 40.15
N ALA A 52 28.26 22.59 40.03
CA ALA A 52 27.67 23.42 38.95
C ALA A 52 27.54 22.80 37.53
N LEU A 53 26.42 22.10 37.34
CA LEU A 53 25.53 22.14 36.17
C LEU A 53 26.02 22.91 34.93
N GLY A 54 26.31 22.16 33.85
CA GLY A 54 26.41 22.66 32.49
C GLY A 54 25.87 21.62 31.51
N THR A 55 24.58 21.68 31.20
CA THR A 55 23.93 20.72 30.28
C THR A 55 24.36 21.02 28.84
N VAL A 56 25.46 20.41 28.41
CA VAL A 56 25.82 20.38 26.98
C VAL A 56 24.87 19.42 26.29
N LEU A 57 23.81 19.97 25.69
CA LEU A 57 22.92 19.25 24.80
C LEU A 57 23.72 18.86 23.55
N LEU A 58 24.22 17.62 23.52
CA LEU A 58 24.74 17.01 22.30
C LEU A 58 23.56 16.77 21.35
N ILE A 59 23.29 17.77 20.50
CA ILE A 59 22.37 17.64 19.37
C ILE A 59 23.02 16.66 18.38
N PHE A 60 22.72 15.38 18.56
CA PHE A 60 22.81 14.42 17.48
C PHE A 60 21.74 14.83 16.46
N ALA A 61 22.20 15.34 15.32
CA ALA A 61 21.34 15.55 14.16
C ALA A 61 20.95 14.17 13.61
N PHE A 62 19.88 13.60 14.17
CA PHE A 62 19.18 12.50 13.52
C PHE A 62 18.65 13.01 12.17
N PRO A 63 18.82 12.28 11.06
CA PRO A 63 18.05 12.58 9.87
C PRO A 63 16.58 12.35 10.21
N GLN A 64 15.78 13.41 10.26
CA GLN A 64 14.33 13.27 10.20
C GLN A 64 14.02 12.76 8.79
N SER A 65 13.70 11.48 8.67
CA SER A 65 13.07 10.95 7.47
C SER A 65 11.72 11.65 7.31
N GLY A 66 11.62 12.55 6.33
CA GLY A 66 10.36 13.19 5.97
C GLY A 66 9.33 12.17 5.47
N ALA A 67 8.09 12.63 5.27
CA ALA A 67 7.01 11.82 4.73
C ALA A 67 7.42 11.08 3.45
N GLY A 68 6.97 9.82 3.32
CA GLY A 68 7.34 8.94 2.22
C GLY A 68 7.03 9.52 0.84
N GLU A 69 7.92 9.25 -0.12
CA GLU A 69 7.78 9.73 -1.49
C GLU A 69 6.61 9.01 -2.19
N LEU A 70 5.63 9.75 -2.70
CA LEU A 70 4.58 9.23 -3.59
C LEU A 70 5.14 8.97 -5.00
N LYS A 71 6.16 8.12 -5.05
CA LYS A 71 6.76 7.55 -6.26
C LYS A 71 6.98 6.06 -5.98
N PRO A 72 6.58 5.16 -6.89
CA PRO A 72 6.86 3.74 -6.70
C PRO A 72 8.36 3.45 -6.87
N ASP A 73 8.94 2.73 -5.90
CA ASP A 73 10.25 2.09 -6.02
C ASP A 73 10.06 0.69 -6.61
N THR A 74 10.68 0.39 -7.75
CA THR A 74 10.72 -0.96 -8.31
C THR A 74 11.70 -1.84 -7.53
N ILE A 75 11.24 -2.97 -6.98
CA ILE A 75 12.05 -3.88 -6.14
C ILE A 75 12.41 -5.22 -6.83
N SER A 76 11.79 -5.50 -7.97
CA SER A 76 12.11 -6.65 -8.82
C SER A 76 13.34 -6.38 -9.70
N PRO A 77 14.00 -7.43 -10.23
CA PRO A 77 14.95 -7.28 -11.33
C PRO A 77 14.26 -6.76 -12.61
N THR A 78 15.06 -6.48 -13.63
CA THR A 78 14.58 -6.21 -15.00
C THR A 78 14.25 -7.49 -15.77
N HIS A 79 13.58 -8.45 -15.12
CA HIS A 79 13.12 -9.72 -15.68
C HIS A 79 11.69 -9.99 -15.18
N GLN A 80 11.00 -10.99 -15.75
CA GLN A 80 9.59 -11.25 -15.47
C GLN A 80 9.32 -11.80 -14.05
N SER A 81 8.56 -11.04 -13.25
CA SER A 81 7.89 -11.55 -12.05
C SER A 81 6.85 -12.61 -12.40
N GLY A 82 6.95 -13.79 -11.78
CA GLY A 82 6.03 -14.91 -11.99
C GLY A 82 4.85 -14.97 -11.01
N SER A 83 4.65 -13.97 -10.16
CA SER A 83 3.52 -13.95 -9.21
C SER A 83 3.18 -12.55 -8.70
N GLU A 84 1.94 -12.38 -8.26
CA GLU A 84 1.55 -11.36 -7.28
C GLU A 84 2.51 -11.39 -6.07
N PRO A 85 3.09 -10.24 -5.65
CA PRO A 85 3.95 -10.17 -4.48
C PRO A 85 3.14 -10.32 -3.19
N GLN A 86 3.82 -10.65 -2.10
CA GLN A 86 3.25 -10.64 -0.75
C GLN A 86 4.02 -9.63 0.12
N LEU A 87 3.30 -8.72 0.78
CA LEU A 87 3.85 -7.79 1.77
C LEU A 87 3.41 -8.18 3.19
N VAL A 88 4.31 -8.04 4.15
CA VAL A 88 4.00 -8.07 5.59
C VAL A 88 4.84 -7.06 6.36
N SER A 89 4.33 -6.57 7.49
CA SER A 89 5.04 -5.69 8.43
C SER A 89 5.07 -6.26 9.84
N ASP A 90 6.04 -5.80 10.64
CA ASP A 90 6.04 -5.96 12.10
C ASP A 90 5.00 -5.04 12.82
N GLY A 91 4.43 -4.06 12.09
CA GLY A 91 3.55 -3.01 12.63
C GLY A 91 4.30 -1.81 13.23
N SER A 92 5.62 -1.90 13.39
CA SER A 92 6.48 -0.79 13.82
C SER A 92 7.06 -0.02 12.63
N GLY A 93 7.17 -0.65 11.45
CA GLY A 93 7.53 -0.04 10.17
C GLY A 93 8.51 -0.85 9.32
N ASP A 94 9.08 -1.92 9.88
CA ASP A 94 9.85 -2.88 9.10
C ASP A 94 8.89 -3.67 8.19
N VAL A 95 9.27 -3.88 6.93
CA VAL A 95 8.45 -4.57 5.93
C VAL A 95 9.29 -5.57 5.14
N VAL A 96 8.69 -6.71 4.84
CA VAL A 96 9.22 -7.78 3.99
C VAL A 96 8.31 -7.95 2.79
N ALA A 97 8.90 -7.92 1.59
CA ALA A 97 8.26 -8.31 0.34
C ALA A 97 8.79 -9.68 -0.10
N VAL A 98 7.94 -10.56 -0.63
CA VAL A 98 8.33 -11.88 -1.17
C VAL A 98 7.53 -12.20 -2.44
N TRP A 99 8.19 -12.69 -3.49
CA TRP A 99 7.59 -13.05 -4.79
C TRP A 99 8.31 -14.21 -5.49
N ARG A 100 7.73 -14.70 -6.59
CA ARG A 100 8.30 -15.68 -7.50
C ARG A 100 8.96 -14.97 -8.69
N ASP A 101 10.24 -15.23 -8.92
CA ASP A 101 11.05 -14.70 -10.04
C ASP A 101 11.15 -15.79 -11.14
N VAL A 102 11.09 -15.41 -12.42
CA VAL A 102 11.12 -16.36 -13.55
C VAL A 102 12.24 -16.00 -14.54
N ASP A 103 13.40 -16.62 -14.34
CA ASP A 103 14.62 -16.40 -15.14
C ASP A 103 14.82 -17.56 -16.14
N ASP A 104 14.74 -17.31 -17.45
CA ASP A 104 15.21 -18.25 -18.50
C ASP A 104 14.72 -19.72 -18.36
N ASN A 105 13.45 -19.92 -17.96
CA ASN A 105 12.79 -21.20 -17.65
C ASN A 105 13.19 -21.87 -16.31
N ALA A 106 13.86 -21.16 -15.41
CA ALA A 106 14.05 -21.53 -14.02
C ALA A 106 13.22 -20.62 -13.11
N GLU A 107 12.59 -21.20 -12.10
CA GLU A 107 11.77 -20.44 -11.14
C GLU A 107 12.47 -20.35 -9.78
N SER A 108 12.41 -19.18 -9.14
CA SER A 108 12.95 -18.97 -7.81
C SER A 108 12.02 -18.11 -6.94
N ILE A 109 12.24 -18.11 -5.62
CA ILE A 109 11.58 -17.19 -4.69
C ILE A 109 12.58 -16.14 -4.25
N ARG A 110 12.19 -14.87 -4.33
CA ARG A 110 12.98 -13.72 -3.88
C ARG A 110 12.28 -12.96 -2.78
N ALA A 111 13.08 -12.25 -2.00
CA ALA A 111 12.60 -11.34 -0.98
C ALA A 111 13.39 -10.02 -0.99
N ALA A 112 12.71 -8.94 -0.64
CA ALA A 112 13.32 -7.65 -0.33
C ALA A 112 12.90 -7.21 1.08
N PHE A 113 13.77 -6.46 1.75
CA PHE A 113 13.51 -5.94 3.08
C PHE A 113 13.63 -4.41 3.10
N ARG A 114 12.65 -3.77 3.74
CA ARG A 114 12.61 -2.33 4.01
C ARG A 114 12.65 -2.12 5.53
N PRO A 115 13.70 -1.53 6.10
CA PRO A 115 13.69 -1.10 7.49
C PRO A 115 12.75 0.11 7.69
N ARG A 116 12.21 0.26 8.89
CA ARG A 116 11.29 1.34 9.31
C ARG A 116 11.59 2.74 8.76
N TYR A 117 12.86 3.13 8.73
CA TYR A 117 13.33 4.47 8.34
C TYR A 117 14.16 4.49 7.04
N GLY A 118 13.90 3.58 6.09
CA GLY A 118 14.56 3.55 4.80
C GLY A 118 13.66 3.06 3.66
N GLY A 119 14.19 3.05 2.44
CA GLY A 119 13.60 2.34 1.29
C GLY A 119 13.88 0.83 1.35
N PHE A 120 13.47 0.09 0.33
CA PHE A 120 13.89 -1.31 0.19
C PHE A 120 15.39 -1.40 -0.13
N GLY A 121 16.07 -2.42 0.43
CA GLY A 121 17.38 -2.84 -0.04
C GLY A 121 17.30 -3.80 -1.23
N ASP A 122 18.46 -4.13 -1.81
CA ASP A 122 18.59 -5.12 -2.90
C ASP A 122 17.84 -6.43 -2.59
N SER A 123 17.19 -7.02 -3.60
CA SER A 123 16.41 -8.25 -3.43
C SER A 123 17.26 -9.53 -3.57
N GLU A 124 17.16 -10.42 -2.58
CA GLU A 124 17.91 -11.68 -2.51
C GLU A 124 17.05 -12.91 -2.83
N THR A 125 17.66 -13.92 -3.47
CA THR A 125 17.01 -15.21 -3.76
C THR A 125 17.06 -16.12 -2.53
N ILE A 126 15.88 -16.49 -2.02
CA ILE A 126 15.74 -17.26 -0.77
C ILE A 126 15.43 -18.75 -0.99
N SER A 127 15.10 -19.15 -2.23
CA SER A 127 14.97 -20.56 -2.64
C SER A 127 16.22 -21.08 -3.35
N VAL A 128 16.24 -22.38 -3.62
CA VAL A 128 17.02 -22.92 -4.74
C VAL A 128 16.25 -22.71 -6.06
N PRO A 129 16.91 -22.61 -7.22
CA PRO A 129 16.24 -22.64 -8.52
C PRO A 129 15.52 -23.98 -8.73
N ALA A 130 14.33 -23.93 -9.32
CA ALA A 130 13.44 -25.08 -9.49
C ALA A 130 12.81 -25.15 -10.89
N LEU A 131 12.21 -26.29 -11.23
CA LEU A 131 11.41 -26.46 -12.45
C LEU A 131 9.99 -25.91 -12.30
N ALA A 132 9.50 -25.80 -11.06
CA ALA A 132 8.32 -25.03 -10.70
C ALA A 132 8.38 -24.62 -9.22
N ALA A 133 7.90 -23.42 -8.91
CA ALA A 133 7.51 -22.97 -7.58
C ALA A 133 6.08 -22.39 -7.64
N GLU A 134 5.30 -22.48 -6.57
CA GLU A 134 4.05 -21.69 -6.47
C GLU A 134 4.33 -20.29 -5.90
N SER A 135 3.42 -19.35 -6.12
CA SER A 135 3.46 -18.02 -5.48
C SER A 135 3.63 -18.19 -3.95
N PRO A 136 4.60 -17.49 -3.33
CA PRO A 136 4.94 -17.70 -1.93
C PRO A 136 3.84 -17.21 -0.98
N ARG A 137 3.95 -17.58 0.29
CA ARG A 137 3.30 -16.91 1.43
C ARG A 137 4.37 -16.45 2.41
N VAL A 138 4.11 -15.37 3.11
CA VAL A 138 5.03 -14.81 4.11
C VAL A 138 4.25 -14.30 5.31
N ALA A 139 4.82 -14.45 6.50
CA ALA A 139 4.31 -13.87 7.74
C ALA A 139 5.46 -13.25 8.54
N MET A 140 5.15 -12.19 9.30
CA MET A 140 6.10 -11.46 10.13
C MET A 140 5.52 -11.25 11.53
N ASP A 141 6.35 -11.33 12.57
CA ASP A 141 5.97 -10.99 13.94
C ASP A 141 6.49 -9.60 14.36
N ARG A 142 5.89 -9.07 15.42
CA ARG A 142 6.23 -7.76 16.04
C ARG A 142 7.65 -7.64 16.58
N LEU A 143 8.43 -8.73 16.57
CA LEU A 143 9.84 -8.69 16.94
C LEU A 143 10.73 -8.45 15.72
N GLY A 144 10.16 -8.48 14.50
CA GLY A 144 10.86 -8.37 13.23
C GLY A 144 11.26 -9.72 12.62
N ASN A 145 10.81 -10.85 13.18
CA ASN A 145 11.07 -12.17 12.58
C ASN A 145 10.09 -12.42 11.44
N ALA A 146 10.58 -12.80 10.27
CA ALA A 146 9.76 -13.22 9.14
C ALA A 146 9.99 -14.69 8.77
N VAL A 147 8.97 -15.32 8.18
CA VAL A 147 9.03 -16.66 7.61
C VAL A 147 8.31 -16.64 6.27
N ALA A 148 8.97 -17.14 5.23
CA ALA A 148 8.43 -17.32 3.90
C ALA A 148 8.29 -18.83 3.63
N VAL A 149 7.18 -19.23 3.00
CA VAL A 149 6.87 -20.60 2.62
C VAL A 149 6.44 -20.66 1.15
N TRP A 150 6.82 -21.73 0.45
CA TRP A 150 6.44 -21.98 -0.94
C TRP A 150 6.37 -23.48 -1.22
N HIS A 151 5.66 -23.83 -2.29
CA HIS A 151 5.78 -25.14 -2.92
C HIS A 151 6.95 -25.15 -3.92
N VAL A 152 7.68 -26.26 -4.03
CA VAL A 152 8.75 -26.47 -5.00
C VAL A 152 8.63 -27.85 -5.68
N SER A 153 8.96 -27.90 -6.97
CA SER A 153 9.19 -29.12 -7.74
C SER A 153 10.53 -29.06 -8.48
N THR A 154 11.40 -30.03 -8.21
CA THR A 154 12.77 -30.12 -8.77
C THR A 154 12.88 -31.12 -9.92
N THR A 155 11.88 -31.99 -10.08
CA THR A 155 11.83 -33.07 -11.10
C THR A 155 10.52 -33.09 -11.92
N GLY A 156 9.56 -32.21 -11.60
CA GLY A 156 8.21 -32.23 -12.19
C GLY A 156 7.37 -33.43 -11.73
N ARG A 157 7.76 -34.11 -10.65
CA ARG A 157 7.11 -35.31 -10.09
C ARG A 157 7.10 -35.34 -8.56
N ASP A 158 8.08 -34.68 -7.95
CA ASP A 158 8.06 -34.21 -6.57
C ASP A 158 7.22 -32.94 -6.43
N SER A 159 6.71 -32.70 -5.22
CA SER A 159 5.93 -31.52 -4.86
C SER A 159 6.10 -31.35 -3.35
N LEU A 160 6.95 -30.42 -2.93
CA LEU A 160 7.37 -30.26 -1.53
C LEU A 160 7.08 -28.86 -1.02
N VAL A 161 6.74 -28.74 0.26
CA VAL A 161 6.66 -27.45 0.95
C VAL A 161 8.03 -27.14 1.55
N GLN A 162 8.58 -25.99 1.18
CA GLN A 162 9.81 -25.43 1.73
C GLN A 162 9.54 -24.11 2.45
N ALA A 163 10.36 -23.80 3.44
CA ALA A 163 10.36 -22.50 4.10
C ALA A 163 11.78 -21.96 4.31
N SER A 164 11.90 -20.63 4.31
CA SER A 164 13.04 -19.91 4.86
C SER A 164 12.57 -18.93 5.92
N ILE A 165 13.45 -18.61 6.87
CA ILE A 165 13.18 -17.78 8.04
C ILE A 165 14.23 -16.69 8.10
N ARG A 166 13.80 -15.45 8.38
CA ARG A 166 14.64 -14.30 8.65
C ARG A 166 14.46 -13.89 10.11
N PRO A 167 15.47 -14.09 10.98
CA PRO A 167 15.46 -13.50 12.32
C PRO A 167 15.44 -11.97 12.26
N ALA A 168 14.90 -11.33 13.29
CA ALA A 168 14.92 -9.88 13.44
C ALA A 168 16.33 -9.27 13.23
N GLY A 169 16.44 -8.34 12.28
CA GLY A 169 17.72 -7.71 11.89
C GLY A 169 18.74 -8.65 11.22
N GLY A 170 18.35 -9.88 10.86
CA GLY A 170 19.20 -10.87 10.21
C GLY A 170 18.95 -11.00 8.69
N ALA A 171 19.69 -11.93 8.08
CA ALA A 171 19.45 -12.41 6.72
C ALA A 171 18.53 -13.66 6.74
N TRP A 172 18.04 -14.07 5.57
CA TRP A 172 17.29 -15.32 5.42
C TRP A 172 18.18 -16.56 5.62
N THR A 173 17.60 -17.63 6.16
CA THR A 173 18.25 -18.95 6.24
C THR A 173 18.33 -19.62 4.86
N ALA A 174 19.22 -20.61 4.72
CA ALA A 174 19.09 -21.59 3.63
C ALA A 174 17.72 -22.31 3.73
N PRO A 175 17.04 -22.60 2.60
CA PRO A 175 15.69 -23.15 2.59
C PRO A 175 15.60 -24.56 3.17
N GLN A 176 14.50 -24.85 3.85
CA GLN A 176 14.28 -26.08 4.63
C GLN A 176 12.99 -26.76 4.18
N VAL A 177 13.04 -28.07 3.91
CA VAL A 177 11.84 -28.87 3.60
C VAL A 177 11.02 -29.08 4.89
N VAL A 178 9.70 -28.88 4.78
CA VAL A 178 8.74 -28.94 5.90
C VAL A 178 7.77 -30.12 5.76
N SER A 179 7.36 -30.45 4.54
CA SER A 179 6.50 -31.60 4.24
C SER A 179 7.27 -32.94 4.23
N ASP A 180 6.56 -34.07 4.32
CA ASP A 180 7.19 -35.38 4.13
C ASP A 180 7.69 -35.53 2.67
N PRO A 181 8.97 -35.90 2.43
CA PRO A 181 9.51 -36.05 1.07
C PRO A 181 8.92 -37.20 0.23
N SER A 182 8.09 -38.06 0.82
CA SER A 182 7.40 -39.16 0.13
C SER A 182 5.97 -38.83 -0.33
N GLU A 183 5.44 -37.66 0.06
CA GLU A 183 4.11 -37.19 -0.31
C GLU A 183 4.16 -35.98 -1.25
N LEU A 184 3.05 -35.68 -1.91
CA LEU A 184 2.89 -34.47 -2.73
C LEU A 184 2.21 -33.38 -1.90
N ALA A 185 2.89 -32.26 -1.69
CA ALA A 185 2.52 -31.19 -0.77
C ALA A 185 2.62 -29.81 -1.44
N PHE A 186 1.51 -29.05 -1.45
CA PHE A 186 1.35 -27.79 -2.20
C PHE A 186 0.34 -26.85 -1.51
N GLY A 187 0.22 -25.61 -1.98
CA GLY A 187 -0.77 -24.64 -1.47
C GLY A 187 -0.63 -24.38 0.04
N ALA A 188 0.56 -23.98 0.46
CA ALA A 188 0.89 -23.73 1.86
C ALA A 188 0.56 -22.30 2.32
N ASP A 189 0.26 -22.13 3.60
CA ASP A 189 0.12 -20.85 4.30
C ASP A 189 0.85 -20.87 5.65
N VAL A 190 1.21 -19.71 6.18
CA VAL A 190 2.07 -19.58 7.37
C VAL A 190 1.63 -18.45 8.30
N SER A 191 1.78 -18.67 9.61
CA SER A 191 1.68 -17.63 10.62
C SER A 191 2.85 -17.72 11.60
N ILE A 192 3.33 -16.57 12.08
CA ILE A 192 4.36 -16.45 13.12
C ILE A 192 3.93 -15.39 14.14
N GLN A 193 4.06 -15.71 15.43
CA GLN A 193 3.84 -14.78 16.55
C GLN A 193 4.79 -15.12 17.70
N ALA A 194 5.44 -14.10 18.27
CA ALA A 194 6.40 -14.22 19.38
C ALA A 194 7.46 -15.33 19.18
N GLY A 195 8.05 -15.41 17.98
CA GLY A 195 9.06 -16.40 17.61
C GLY A 195 8.57 -17.86 17.50
N ARG A 196 7.26 -18.11 17.61
CA ARG A 196 6.61 -19.40 17.30
C ARG A 196 5.94 -19.31 15.93
N MET A 197 6.14 -20.29 15.07
CA MET A 197 5.54 -20.34 13.73
C MET A 197 4.79 -21.64 13.48
N THR A 198 3.78 -21.57 12.62
CA THR A 198 2.95 -22.70 12.17
C THR A 198 2.75 -22.58 10.66
N ILE A 199 3.02 -23.66 9.93
CA ILE A 199 2.71 -23.79 8.51
C ILE A 199 1.57 -24.80 8.37
N VAL A 200 0.63 -24.54 7.46
CA VAL A 200 -0.41 -25.48 7.00
C VAL A 200 -0.29 -25.68 5.50
N TRP A 201 -0.60 -26.86 4.97
CA TRP A 201 -0.53 -27.15 3.53
C TRP A 201 -1.47 -28.28 3.11
N VAL A 202 -1.73 -28.40 1.80
CA VAL A 202 -2.44 -29.54 1.22
C VAL A 202 -1.46 -30.66 0.94
N ALA A 203 -1.65 -31.84 1.54
CA ALA A 203 -0.89 -33.06 1.27
C ALA A 203 -1.77 -34.13 0.61
N ARG A 204 -1.17 -35.07 -0.16
CA ARG A 204 -1.90 -36.15 -0.86
C ARG A 204 -1.77 -37.54 -0.22
N GLU A 205 -2.09 -37.66 1.06
CA GLU A 205 -2.19 -38.95 1.76
C GLU A 205 -3.05 -39.95 0.95
N GLN A 206 -2.44 -41.02 0.44
CA GLN A 206 -3.13 -42.06 -0.34
C GLN A 206 -3.98 -41.52 -1.52
N TRP A 207 -3.49 -40.47 -2.20
CA TRP A 207 -4.19 -39.71 -3.26
C TRP A 207 -5.39 -38.86 -2.80
N ARG A 208 -5.67 -38.79 -1.50
CA ARG A 208 -6.70 -37.90 -0.92
C ARG A 208 -6.04 -36.58 -0.51
N PRO A 209 -6.54 -35.41 -0.96
CA PRO A 209 -6.03 -34.14 -0.48
C PRO A 209 -6.54 -33.88 0.94
N VAL A 210 -5.63 -33.70 1.88
CA VAL A 210 -5.85 -33.43 3.32
C VAL A 210 -5.04 -32.20 3.73
N ILE A 211 -5.39 -31.55 4.85
CA ILE A 211 -4.58 -30.48 5.43
C ILE A 211 -3.63 -31.06 6.46
N GLN A 212 -2.33 -30.90 6.22
CA GLN A 212 -1.24 -31.16 7.17
C GLN A 212 -0.73 -29.85 7.79
N THR A 213 -0.05 -29.97 8.92
CA THR A 213 0.62 -28.86 9.60
C THR A 213 1.92 -29.29 10.27
N ALA A 214 2.85 -28.34 10.41
CA ALA A 214 4.00 -28.41 11.28
C ALA A 214 4.26 -27.05 11.94
N GLY A 215 4.91 -27.05 13.10
CA GLY A 215 5.33 -25.85 13.80
C GLY A 215 6.74 -25.96 14.35
N ARG A 216 7.24 -24.84 14.88
CA ARG A 216 8.55 -24.72 15.56
C ARG A 216 8.65 -23.37 16.30
N THR A 217 9.71 -23.21 17.09
CA THR A 217 10.26 -21.89 17.40
C THR A 217 11.36 -21.50 16.40
N MET A 218 11.87 -20.26 16.48
CA MET A 218 13.02 -19.81 15.69
C MET A 218 14.21 -20.80 15.71
N THR A 219 14.51 -21.37 16.89
CA THR A 219 15.71 -22.17 17.15
C THR A 219 15.53 -23.68 17.08
N GLU A 220 14.28 -24.17 17.11
CA GLU A 220 13.98 -25.62 17.12
C GLU A 220 13.75 -26.16 15.70
N PRO A 221 13.96 -27.47 15.47
CA PRO A 221 13.55 -28.11 14.23
C PRO A 221 12.02 -28.09 14.07
N TRP A 222 11.55 -28.25 12.83
CA TRP A 222 10.14 -28.50 12.55
C TRP A 222 9.64 -29.77 13.27
N THR A 223 8.44 -29.70 13.83
CA THR A 223 7.70 -30.91 14.24
C THR A 223 7.44 -31.80 13.03
N ALA A 224 7.34 -33.11 13.23
CA ALA A 224 6.85 -34.01 12.18
C ALA A 224 5.45 -33.55 11.69
N PRO A 225 5.15 -33.66 10.38
CA PRO A 225 3.82 -33.36 9.84
C PRO A 225 2.70 -34.11 10.57
N ALA A 226 1.59 -33.40 10.81
CA ALA A 226 0.37 -33.96 11.37
C ALA A 226 -0.86 -33.49 10.57
N THR A 227 -1.76 -34.41 10.23
CA THR A 227 -3.02 -34.10 9.53
C THR A 227 -4.09 -33.62 10.49
N ILE A 228 -4.70 -32.48 10.16
CA ILE A 228 -5.72 -31.80 10.97
C ILE A 228 -7.12 -31.80 10.33
N SER A 229 -7.23 -32.10 9.03
CA SER A 229 -8.54 -32.21 8.36
C SER A 229 -9.19 -33.61 8.50
N GLY A 230 -10.47 -33.72 8.16
CA GLY A 230 -11.20 -35.00 8.24
C GLY A 230 -10.64 -36.12 7.34
N PRO A 231 -10.77 -37.40 7.75
CA PRO A 231 -10.12 -38.56 7.10
C PRO A 231 -10.73 -38.96 5.74
N ILE A 232 -11.76 -38.23 5.27
CA ILE A 232 -12.35 -38.44 3.95
C ILE A 232 -11.44 -37.85 2.86
N GLY A 233 -10.72 -36.77 3.19
CA GLY A 233 -10.05 -35.89 2.24
C GLY A 233 -11.02 -35.02 1.44
N GLY A 234 -10.48 -34.34 0.43
CA GLY A 234 -11.20 -33.30 -0.31
C GLY A 234 -10.94 -31.89 0.23
N SER A 235 -9.82 -31.70 0.94
CA SER A 235 -9.45 -30.45 1.62
C SER A 235 -8.46 -29.63 0.79
N TYR A 236 -8.67 -28.32 0.67
CA TYR A 236 -7.90 -27.42 -0.20
C TYR A 236 -7.80 -26.01 0.36
N SER A 237 -6.81 -25.24 -0.10
CA SER A 237 -6.62 -23.81 0.24
C SER A 237 -6.73 -23.53 1.74
N PRO A 238 -5.84 -24.12 2.56
CA PRO A 238 -5.77 -23.82 3.98
C PRO A 238 -5.21 -22.41 4.21
N THR A 239 -5.58 -21.81 5.33
CA THR A 239 -4.98 -20.60 5.87
C THR A 239 -4.86 -20.70 7.40
N VAL A 240 -3.90 -19.99 8.01
CA VAL A 240 -3.60 -20.09 9.44
C VAL A 240 -3.32 -18.74 10.11
N ALA A 241 -3.82 -18.56 11.33
CA ALA A 241 -3.50 -17.43 12.20
C ALA A 241 -3.14 -17.92 13.63
N MET A 242 -2.42 -17.10 14.41
CA MET A 242 -1.89 -17.46 15.73
C MET A 242 -2.12 -16.40 16.82
N ASP A 243 -2.19 -16.83 18.08
CA ASP A 243 -2.07 -15.96 19.25
C ASP A 243 -0.62 -15.90 19.79
N ASP A 244 -0.31 -14.94 20.68
CA ASP A 244 1.04 -14.75 21.22
C ASP A 244 1.50 -15.91 22.12
N LYS A 245 0.58 -16.78 22.57
CA LYS A 245 0.84 -17.92 23.47
C LYS A 245 1.12 -19.21 22.69
N GLY A 246 0.90 -19.21 21.38
CA GLY A 246 1.07 -20.37 20.51
C GLY A 246 -0.22 -21.14 20.19
N GLY A 247 -1.39 -20.66 20.66
CA GLY A 247 -2.66 -21.09 20.10
C GLY A 247 -2.80 -20.67 18.63
N ALA A 248 -3.64 -21.35 17.88
CA ALA A 248 -3.82 -21.11 16.44
C ALA A 248 -5.23 -21.42 15.97
N VAL A 249 -5.59 -20.88 14.81
CA VAL A 249 -6.75 -21.29 14.03
C VAL A 249 -6.27 -21.60 12.61
N ALA A 250 -6.69 -22.74 12.07
CA ALA A 250 -6.54 -23.07 10.66
C ALA A 250 -7.91 -23.31 10.03
N ALA A 251 -8.16 -22.74 8.86
CA ALA A 251 -9.41 -22.92 8.11
C ALA A 251 -9.12 -23.30 6.65
N TRP A 252 -9.99 -24.07 6.02
CA TRP A 252 -9.78 -24.56 4.65
C TRP A 252 -11.10 -24.78 3.89
N GLN A 253 -11.01 -24.92 2.56
CA GLN A 253 -12.11 -25.48 1.77
C GLN A 253 -12.19 -26.99 1.95
N TRP A 254 -13.38 -27.55 2.16
CA TRP A 254 -13.61 -29.00 2.12
C TRP A 254 -14.72 -29.37 1.12
N TRP A 255 -14.58 -30.49 0.39
CA TRP A 255 -15.58 -30.94 -0.58
C TRP A 255 -16.49 -32.04 0.01
N ASP A 256 -17.77 -31.70 0.26
CA ASP A 256 -18.77 -32.62 0.83
C ASP A 256 -19.33 -33.67 -0.15
N GLY A 257 -18.88 -33.62 -1.42
CA GLY A 257 -19.43 -34.41 -2.53
C GLY A 257 -20.26 -33.59 -3.53
N SER A 258 -20.72 -32.39 -3.16
CA SER A 258 -21.57 -31.49 -3.98
C SER A 258 -21.14 -30.02 -3.93
N TYR A 259 -20.51 -29.57 -2.84
CA TYR A 259 -20.20 -28.18 -2.54
C TYR A 259 -18.83 -28.04 -1.88
N ARG A 260 -18.16 -26.88 -2.07
CA ARG A 260 -16.98 -26.51 -1.27
C ARG A 260 -17.43 -25.80 0.00
N ARG A 261 -17.37 -26.50 1.12
CA ARG A 261 -17.63 -26.06 2.49
C ARG A 261 -16.43 -25.29 3.03
N ILE A 262 -16.61 -24.56 4.12
CA ILE A 262 -15.52 -24.12 4.99
C ILE A 262 -15.52 -24.99 6.24
N GLU A 263 -14.38 -25.59 6.55
CA GLU A 263 -14.06 -26.21 7.83
C GLU A 263 -12.97 -25.38 8.54
N ALA A 264 -12.89 -25.47 9.87
CA ALA A 264 -11.75 -24.96 10.63
C ALA A 264 -11.44 -25.82 11.86
N ALA A 265 -10.16 -25.90 12.23
CA ALA A 265 -9.70 -26.46 13.50
C ALA A 265 -8.95 -25.40 14.32
N VAL A 266 -8.98 -25.57 15.64
CA VAL A 266 -8.39 -24.65 16.62
C VAL A 266 -7.31 -25.39 17.39
N ARG A 267 -6.11 -24.83 17.49
CA ARG A 267 -5.03 -25.33 18.33
C ARG A 267 -5.01 -24.60 19.67
N SER A 268 -5.10 -25.32 20.77
CA SER A 268 -4.85 -24.75 22.10
C SER A 268 -3.34 -24.52 22.34
N SER A 269 -2.99 -23.71 23.34
CA SER A 269 -1.59 -23.34 23.63
C SER A 269 -0.72 -24.49 24.17
N ASP A 270 -1.29 -25.69 24.33
CA ASP A 270 -0.57 -26.95 24.59
C ASP A 270 -0.08 -27.65 23.31
N GLY A 271 -0.50 -27.17 22.14
CA GLY A 271 -0.21 -27.76 20.83
C GLY A 271 -1.30 -28.71 20.31
N THR A 272 -2.35 -29.01 21.08
CA THR A 272 -3.42 -29.92 20.67
C THR A 272 -4.37 -29.25 19.69
N TRP A 273 -4.60 -29.86 18.52
CA TRP A 273 -5.65 -29.44 17.58
C TRP A 273 -7.01 -30.04 17.92
N SER A 274 -8.07 -29.25 17.76
CA SER A 274 -9.46 -29.70 17.77
C SER A 274 -9.75 -30.63 16.57
N LYS A 275 -10.94 -31.26 16.59
CA LYS A 275 -11.54 -31.74 15.34
C LYS A 275 -11.97 -30.54 14.48
N PRO A 276 -12.13 -30.71 13.16
CA PRO A 276 -12.73 -29.68 12.32
C PRO A 276 -14.19 -29.40 12.72
N ASP A 277 -14.52 -28.12 12.84
CA ASP A 277 -15.88 -27.59 12.87
C ASP A 277 -16.26 -27.09 11.48
N GLU A 278 -17.48 -27.41 11.02
CA GLU A 278 -18.01 -26.91 9.74
C GLU A 278 -18.58 -25.50 9.92
N LEU A 279 -17.93 -24.48 9.34
CA LEU A 279 -18.33 -23.08 9.52
C LEU A 279 -19.44 -22.67 8.55
N SER A 280 -19.35 -23.10 7.29
CA SER A 280 -20.24 -22.62 6.22
C SER A 280 -21.67 -23.17 6.33
N ALA A 281 -22.69 -22.41 5.93
CA ALA A 281 -24.08 -22.88 5.95
C ALA A 281 -24.38 -23.92 4.82
N PRO A 282 -25.14 -25.00 5.09
CA PRO A 282 -25.31 -26.15 4.17
C PRO A 282 -26.00 -25.82 2.84
N GLY A 283 -25.73 -26.66 1.83
CA GLY A 283 -26.25 -26.49 0.46
C GLY A 283 -25.49 -25.46 -0.38
N HIS A 284 -24.34 -24.97 0.10
CA HIS A 284 -23.61 -23.86 -0.50
C HIS A 284 -22.11 -24.07 -0.67
N THR A 285 -21.58 -23.55 -1.77
CA THR A 285 -20.16 -23.42 -2.09
C THR A 285 -19.61 -22.09 -1.58
N ALA A 286 -18.39 -22.09 -1.05
CA ALA A 286 -17.60 -20.92 -0.68
C ALA A 286 -16.36 -20.74 -1.58
N THR A 287 -15.67 -19.61 -1.47
CA THR A 287 -14.28 -19.40 -1.90
C THR A 287 -13.31 -20.02 -0.90
N ALA A 288 -11.99 -19.87 -1.11
CA ALA A 288 -11.03 -20.02 -0.02
C ALA A 288 -11.42 -19.10 1.15
N PRO A 289 -11.20 -19.53 2.41
CA PRO A 289 -11.34 -18.66 3.58
C PRO A 289 -10.07 -17.81 3.79
N ILE A 290 -10.23 -16.72 4.53
CA ILE A 290 -9.14 -15.92 5.13
C ILE A 290 -9.38 -15.90 6.64
N VAL A 291 -8.31 -15.99 7.45
CA VAL A 291 -8.42 -15.95 8.92
C VAL A 291 -7.55 -14.87 9.56
N GLY A 292 -8.10 -14.21 10.58
CA GLY A 292 -7.38 -13.26 11.44
C GLY A 292 -7.55 -13.64 12.92
N MET A 293 -6.57 -13.33 13.77
CA MET A 293 -6.55 -13.71 15.19
C MET A 293 -5.82 -12.68 16.05
N ASP A 294 -6.36 -12.37 17.23
CA ASP A 294 -5.74 -11.44 18.19
C ASP A 294 -4.78 -12.12 19.18
N ALA A 295 -4.11 -11.33 20.01
CA ALA A 295 -3.17 -11.82 21.02
C ALA A 295 -3.83 -12.62 22.17
N ALA A 296 -5.16 -12.50 22.34
CA ALA A 296 -5.90 -13.24 23.35
C ALA A 296 -6.33 -14.63 22.85
N GLY A 297 -6.52 -14.78 21.54
CA GLY A 297 -6.97 -15.99 20.85
C GLY A 297 -8.40 -15.89 20.28
N ASN A 298 -8.97 -14.69 20.16
CA ASN A 298 -10.20 -14.51 19.41
C ASN A 298 -9.88 -14.42 17.92
N ALA A 299 -10.67 -15.09 17.07
CA ALA A 299 -10.44 -15.16 15.63
C ALA A 299 -11.69 -14.82 14.81
N VAL A 300 -11.45 -14.50 13.53
CA VAL A 300 -12.44 -14.34 12.48
C VAL A 300 -12.05 -15.23 11.31
N ALA A 301 -13.03 -15.91 10.71
CA ALA A 301 -12.91 -16.50 9.38
C ALA A 301 -13.86 -15.74 8.43
N ALA A 302 -13.37 -15.39 7.23
CA ALA A 302 -14.12 -14.68 6.19
C ALA A 302 -14.09 -15.44 4.85
N TRP A 303 -15.19 -15.40 4.09
CA TRP A 303 -15.27 -16.00 2.75
C TRP A 303 -16.40 -15.39 1.90
N ILE A 304 -16.34 -15.55 0.57
CA ILE A 304 -17.49 -15.35 -0.31
C ILE A 304 -18.25 -16.68 -0.45
N ARG A 305 -19.53 -16.71 -0.07
CA ARG A 305 -20.46 -17.76 -0.48
C ARG A 305 -20.81 -17.55 -1.95
N SER A 306 -20.40 -18.47 -2.82
CA SER A 306 -20.28 -18.24 -4.27
C SER A 306 -21.42 -18.82 -5.12
N ASN A 307 -22.22 -19.76 -4.63
CA ASN A 307 -23.31 -20.38 -5.40
C ASN A 307 -24.73 -20.02 -4.90
N GLY A 308 -25.72 -20.27 -5.77
CA GLY A 308 -27.12 -19.93 -5.55
C GLY A 308 -27.46 -18.48 -5.91
N ILE A 309 -28.67 -18.03 -5.55
CA ILE A 309 -29.11 -16.66 -5.84
C ILE A 309 -28.34 -15.66 -4.96
N ALA A 310 -27.59 -14.78 -5.62
CA ALA A 310 -26.74 -13.74 -5.04
C ALA A 310 -25.60 -14.25 -4.13
N PRO A 311 -24.35 -14.29 -4.65
CA PRO A 311 -23.15 -14.44 -3.82
C PRO A 311 -23.05 -13.41 -2.70
N ALA A 312 -22.46 -13.81 -1.56
CA ALA A 312 -22.40 -12.98 -0.36
C ALA A 312 -21.10 -13.11 0.42
N ALA A 313 -20.57 -11.98 0.89
CA ALA A 313 -19.51 -11.94 1.89
C ALA A 313 -20.07 -12.42 3.24
N GLN A 314 -19.41 -13.42 3.82
CA GLN A 314 -19.77 -14.04 5.09
C GLN A 314 -18.60 -14.02 6.07
N THR A 315 -18.91 -13.98 7.36
CA THR A 315 -17.94 -14.22 8.44
C THR A 315 -18.46 -15.19 9.48
N ALA A 316 -17.55 -15.89 10.16
CA ALA A 316 -17.77 -16.50 11.46
C ALA A 316 -16.72 -15.98 12.45
N SER A 317 -17.07 -15.86 13.73
CA SER A 317 -16.16 -15.45 14.80
C SER A 317 -15.97 -16.57 15.80
N HIS A 318 -14.76 -16.71 16.34
CA HIS A 318 -14.40 -17.67 17.38
C HIS A 318 -13.82 -16.93 18.59
N PRO A 319 -14.54 -16.79 19.71
CA PRO A 319 -13.97 -16.21 20.94
C PRO A 319 -12.96 -17.19 21.57
N ALA A 320 -11.93 -16.65 22.24
CA ALA A 320 -10.84 -17.44 22.80
C ALA A 320 -11.33 -18.55 23.74
N GLY A 321 -11.05 -19.81 23.39
CA GLY A 321 -11.50 -21.00 24.13
C GLY A 321 -13.01 -21.27 24.11
N GLY A 322 -13.76 -20.63 23.20
CA GLY A 322 -15.20 -20.83 23.02
C GLY A 322 -15.53 -21.81 21.89
N ALA A 323 -16.50 -21.44 21.06
CA ALA A 323 -16.91 -22.18 19.86
C ALA A 323 -17.31 -21.19 18.76
N TRP A 324 -17.28 -21.63 17.51
CA TRP A 324 -17.58 -20.80 16.34
C TRP A 324 -19.02 -20.27 16.32
N SER A 325 -19.18 -19.01 15.92
CA SER A 325 -20.49 -18.43 15.61
C SER A 325 -21.06 -18.99 14.30
N LEU A 326 -22.39 -18.99 14.18
CA LEU A 326 -23.03 -19.19 12.87
C LEU A 326 -22.63 -18.08 11.88
N PRO A 327 -22.61 -18.35 10.56
CA PRO A 327 -22.23 -17.36 9.55
C PRO A 327 -23.11 -16.10 9.51
N GLN A 328 -22.48 -14.93 9.61
CA GLN A 328 -23.10 -13.64 9.40
C GLN A 328 -22.89 -13.16 7.96
N ASN A 329 -23.98 -12.76 7.27
CA ASN A 329 -23.88 -12.12 5.95
C ASN A 329 -23.60 -10.62 6.10
N LEU A 330 -22.56 -10.11 5.43
CA LEU A 330 -22.19 -8.69 5.44
C LEU A 330 -22.68 -7.94 4.19
N SER A 331 -22.66 -8.60 3.02
CA SER A 331 -23.05 -7.96 1.75
C SER A 331 -24.55 -7.67 1.65
N ARG A 332 -24.95 -6.85 0.67
CA ARG A 332 -26.37 -6.60 0.37
C ARG A 332 -26.92 -7.73 -0.51
N ARG A 333 -28.01 -8.39 -0.08
CA ARG A 333 -28.68 -9.45 -0.85
C ARG A 333 -29.03 -8.94 -2.26
N GLY A 334 -28.69 -9.74 -3.28
CA GLY A 334 -28.91 -9.37 -4.69
C GLY A 334 -27.80 -8.52 -5.33
N ARG A 335 -26.73 -8.18 -4.61
CA ARG A 335 -25.61 -7.36 -5.15
C ARG A 335 -24.35 -8.14 -5.55
N ASN A 336 -24.38 -9.48 -5.51
CA ASN A 336 -23.29 -10.37 -5.94
C ASN A 336 -21.91 -9.98 -5.39
N ALA A 337 -21.61 -10.39 -4.16
CA ALA A 337 -20.29 -10.16 -3.58
C ALA A 337 -19.21 -11.05 -4.23
N ALA A 338 -18.04 -10.48 -4.47
CA ALA A 338 -16.81 -11.13 -4.93
C ALA A 338 -15.60 -10.43 -4.27
N SER A 339 -14.39 -10.96 -4.44
CA SER A 339 -13.11 -10.39 -3.95
C SER A 339 -13.16 -9.87 -2.51
N ILE A 340 -12.80 -10.71 -1.53
CA ILE A 340 -12.88 -10.43 -0.10
C ILE A 340 -11.48 -10.42 0.53
N ASP A 341 -11.22 -9.47 1.41
CA ASP A 341 -10.01 -9.44 2.26
C ASP A 341 -10.36 -9.08 3.72
N LEU A 342 -9.46 -9.45 4.65
CA LEU A 342 -9.65 -9.34 6.10
C LEU A 342 -8.31 -9.02 6.79
N ALA A 343 -8.23 -7.85 7.42
CA ALA A 343 -7.20 -7.55 8.41
C ALA A 343 -7.79 -7.60 9.83
N MET A 344 -7.00 -8.11 10.77
CA MET A 344 -7.35 -8.14 12.20
C MET A 344 -6.09 -7.87 13.02
N ASN A 345 -6.07 -6.78 13.79
CA ASN A 345 -4.92 -6.45 14.61
C ASN A 345 -4.87 -7.30 15.88
N ARG A 346 -3.75 -7.21 16.59
CA ARG A 346 -3.47 -8.02 17.78
C ARG A 346 -4.27 -7.61 19.02
N ARG A 347 -5.02 -6.51 18.99
CA ARG A 347 -5.98 -6.11 20.04
C ARG A 347 -7.37 -6.71 19.81
N GLY A 348 -7.70 -7.05 18.56
CA GLY A 348 -8.99 -7.60 18.15
C GLY A 348 -9.85 -6.69 17.26
N ASP A 349 -9.36 -5.49 16.93
CA ASP A 349 -9.93 -4.65 15.88
C ASP A 349 -9.87 -5.43 14.56
N ALA A 350 -10.95 -5.44 13.78
CA ALA A 350 -11.01 -6.12 12.50
C ALA A 350 -11.70 -5.27 11.44
N VAL A 351 -11.13 -5.25 10.23
CA VAL A 351 -11.66 -4.60 9.03
C VAL A 351 -11.74 -5.63 7.91
N LEU A 352 -12.84 -5.60 7.17
CA LEU A 352 -13.13 -6.56 6.12
C LEU A 352 -13.73 -5.83 4.92
N SER A 353 -13.12 -6.05 3.76
CA SER A 353 -13.49 -5.42 2.49
C SER A 353 -14.03 -6.44 1.50
N TRP A 354 -15.00 -6.04 0.68
CA TRP A 354 -15.49 -6.84 -0.42
C TRP A 354 -16.04 -6.02 -1.59
N VAL A 355 -15.86 -6.53 -2.80
CA VAL A 355 -16.48 -5.97 -4.01
C VAL A 355 -17.93 -6.44 -4.12
N GLN A 356 -18.87 -5.55 -4.48
CA GLN A 356 -20.23 -5.91 -4.88
C GLN A 356 -20.78 -4.90 -5.90
N ALA A 357 -21.90 -5.21 -6.55
CA ALA A 357 -22.53 -4.32 -7.53
C ALA A 357 -22.88 -2.94 -6.93
N GLY A 358 -22.17 -1.90 -7.37
CA GLY A 358 -22.16 -0.55 -6.80
C GLY A 358 -20.91 -0.24 -5.97
N GLY A 359 -19.73 -0.72 -6.38
CA GLY A 359 -18.41 -0.38 -5.84
C GLY A 359 -17.94 -1.17 -4.62
N LEU A 360 -16.74 -0.87 -4.16
CA LEU A 360 -16.06 -1.43 -2.98
C LEU A 360 -16.80 -1.15 -1.67
N LYS A 361 -16.78 -2.10 -0.72
CA LYS A 361 -17.52 -2.02 0.55
C LYS A 361 -16.70 -2.54 1.72
N THR A 362 -16.77 -1.81 2.82
CA THR A 362 -15.93 -2.05 3.98
C THR A 362 -16.78 -2.16 5.24
N ALA A 363 -16.37 -3.04 6.16
CA ALA A 363 -16.98 -3.19 7.46
C ALA A 363 -15.90 -3.29 8.54
N PHE A 364 -16.15 -2.62 9.67
CA PHE A 364 -15.29 -2.63 10.85
C PHE A 364 -15.98 -3.35 12.02
N ARG A 365 -15.20 -3.93 12.92
CA ARG A 365 -15.67 -4.59 14.16
C ARG A 365 -14.63 -4.37 15.26
N ALA A 366 -15.04 -3.79 16.38
CA ALA A 366 -14.14 -3.47 17.50
C ALA A 366 -13.74 -4.73 18.31
N PRO A 367 -12.69 -4.64 19.17
CA PRO A 367 -12.26 -5.74 20.03
C PRO A 367 -13.39 -6.34 20.86
N GLY A 368 -13.56 -7.66 20.77
CA GLY A 368 -14.58 -8.41 21.50
C GLY A 368 -16.02 -8.22 21.00
N GLU A 369 -16.29 -7.35 20.03
CA GLU A 369 -17.62 -7.23 19.43
C GLU A 369 -17.91 -8.39 18.47
N THR A 370 -19.19 -8.75 18.36
CA THR A 370 -19.70 -9.70 17.35
C THR A 370 -20.43 -9.02 16.19
N LYS A 371 -20.58 -7.69 16.23
CA LYS A 371 -21.39 -6.92 15.29
C LYS A 371 -20.50 -6.08 14.38
N TRP A 372 -20.52 -6.40 13.09
CA TRP A 372 -19.91 -5.57 12.05
C TRP A 372 -20.69 -4.28 11.80
N THR A 373 -19.99 -3.15 11.82
CA THR A 373 -20.48 -1.83 11.40
C THR A 373 -20.04 -1.58 9.96
N ARG A 374 -21.01 -1.40 9.05
CA ARG A 374 -20.73 -1.16 7.62
C ARG A 374 -20.62 0.33 7.34
N VAL A 375 -19.61 0.66 6.55
CA VAL A 375 -19.31 2.01 6.05
C VAL A 375 -20.27 2.37 4.89
N PRO A 376 -20.39 3.65 4.52
CA PRO A 376 -20.76 4.07 3.16
C PRO A 376 -19.91 3.40 2.05
N ILE A 377 -20.05 3.88 0.82
CA ILE A 377 -19.22 3.42 -0.30
C ILE A 377 -17.83 4.04 -0.10
N THR A 378 -16.78 3.21 0.04
CA THR A 378 -15.37 3.68 -0.01
C THR A 378 -15.03 4.04 -1.46
N ALA A 379 -14.80 3.07 -2.34
CA ALA A 379 -14.66 3.34 -3.78
C ALA A 379 -15.98 3.12 -4.55
N SER A 380 -16.34 4.08 -5.40
CA SER A 380 -17.53 3.99 -6.28
C SER A 380 -17.38 2.96 -7.41
N TRP A 381 -16.14 2.73 -7.85
CA TRP A 381 -15.77 1.73 -8.85
C TRP A 381 -15.65 0.32 -8.27
N GLY A 382 -15.90 -0.68 -9.12
CA GLY A 382 -15.72 -2.09 -8.78
C GLY A 382 -14.39 -2.60 -9.29
N GLY A 383 -13.33 -2.41 -8.50
CA GLY A 383 -11.99 -2.95 -8.78
C GLY A 383 -11.93 -4.48 -8.81
N LEU A 384 -10.81 -5.02 -9.29
CA LEU A 384 -10.59 -6.48 -9.35
C LEU A 384 -10.42 -7.09 -7.95
N GLY A 385 -9.79 -6.35 -7.04
CA GLY A 385 -9.67 -6.66 -5.63
C GLY A 385 -9.40 -5.41 -4.82
N ALA A 386 -9.56 -5.53 -3.51
CA ALA A 386 -9.13 -4.54 -2.54
C ALA A 386 -8.54 -5.28 -1.34
N HIS A 387 -7.41 -4.78 -0.85
CA HIS A 387 -6.71 -5.34 0.29
C HIS A 387 -6.70 -4.36 1.45
N VAL A 388 -6.66 -4.90 2.66
CA VAL A 388 -6.75 -4.11 3.90
C VAL A 388 -5.62 -4.41 4.86
N ALA A 389 -5.26 -3.40 5.65
CA ALA A 389 -4.37 -3.54 6.78
C ALA A 389 -4.92 -2.82 8.02
N LEU A 390 -4.43 -3.20 9.20
CA LEU A 390 -4.66 -2.52 10.49
C LEU A 390 -3.34 -2.38 11.23
N ASP A 391 -3.11 -1.23 11.86
CA ASP A 391 -1.97 -1.04 12.76
C ASP A 391 -2.33 -1.39 14.23
N GLU A 392 -1.40 -1.10 15.15
CA GLU A 392 -1.60 -1.33 16.60
C GLU A 392 -2.61 -0.37 17.23
N GLU A 393 -2.82 0.79 16.60
CA GLU A 393 -3.74 1.84 17.03
C GLU A 393 -5.17 1.52 16.61
N GLY A 394 -5.34 0.62 15.64
CA GLY A 394 -6.61 0.17 15.06
C GLY A 394 -7.00 0.98 13.82
N ASP A 395 -6.09 1.83 13.35
CA ASP A 395 -6.30 2.68 12.18
C ASP A 395 -6.22 1.78 10.94
N ALA A 396 -7.14 1.98 9.99
CA ALA A 396 -7.33 1.09 8.85
C ALA A 396 -6.84 1.71 7.54
N THR A 397 -6.17 0.89 6.73
CA THR A 397 -5.82 1.19 5.34
C THR A 397 -6.57 0.24 4.43
N GLU A 398 -7.12 0.75 3.34
CA GLU A 398 -7.73 -0.02 2.25
C GLU A 398 -7.14 0.44 0.92
N VAL A 399 -6.68 -0.49 0.08
CA VAL A 399 -6.03 -0.21 -1.21
C VAL A 399 -6.64 -1.10 -2.29
N TRP A 400 -6.91 -0.55 -3.48
CA TRP A 400 -7.54 -1.28 -4.58
C TRP A 400 -6.95 -0.89 -5.94
N ASP A 401 -7.02 -1.83 -6.88
CA ASP A 401 -6.80 -1.57 -8.30
C ASP A 401 -8.14 -1.41 -9.05
N SER A 402 -8.19 -0.45 -9.97
CA SER A 402 -9.31 -0.18 -10.87
C SER A 402 -9.12 -0.71 -12.31
N GLY A 403 -7.97 -1.34 -12.60
CA GLY A 403 -7.50 -1.75 -13.92
C GLY A 403 -6.74 -0.64 -14.69
N TYR A 404 -6.54 0.52 -14.06
CA TYR A 404 -5.98 1.74 -14.67
C TYR A 404 -5.29 2.69 -13.67
N GLU A 405 -5.74 2.65 -12.41
CA GLU A 405 -5.27 3.46 -11.28
C GLU A 405 -5.29 2.57 -10.03
N VAL A 406 -4.17 2.50 -9.30
CA VAL A 406 -4.14 2.01 -7.93
C VAL A 406 -4.45 3.18 -7.00
N SER A 407 -5.39 3.00 -6.08
CA SER A 407 -5.79 4.01 -5.12
C SER A 407 -5.93 3.44 -3.72
N ALA A 408 -5.78 4.29 -2.71
CA ALA A 408 -5.92 3.96 -1.30
C ALA A 408 -6.83 4.94 -0.57
N THR A 409 -7.44 4.48 0.52
CA THR A 409 -8.04 5.34 1.54
C THR A 409 -7.63 4.84 2.93
N TYR A 410 -7.59 5.77 3.88
CA TYR A 410 -7.12 5.57 5.25
C TYR A 410 -8.23 5.97 6.24
N LYS A 411 -8.21 5.41 7.45
CA LYS A 411 -9.26 5.64 8.46
C LYS A 411 -8.74 5.50 9.89
N PRO A 412 -8.43 6.61 10.58
CA PRO A 412 -8.07 6.60 11.99
C PRO A 412 -9.19 6.06 12.89
N VAL A 413 -8.87 5.56 14.08
CA VAL A 413 -9.85 5.16 15.10
C VAL A 413 -10.62 6.38 15.61
N GLY A 414 -11.94 6.21 15.79
CA GLY A 414 -12.87 7.29 16.13
C GLY A 414 -13.37 8.10 14.93
N GLU A 415 -12.51 8.31 13.92
CA GLU A 415 -12.80 9.14 12.74
C GLU A 415 -13.63 8.42 11.63
N PRO A 416 -14.19 9.16 10.66
CA PRO A 416 -14.62 8.60 9.38
C PRO A 416 -13.44 8.05 8.57
N TRP A 417 -13.72 7.56 7.34
CA TRP A 417 -12.65 7.37 6.35
C TRP A 417 -12.19 8.72 5.83
N GLN A 418 -10.89 8.82 5.54
CA GLN A 418 -10.29 9.89 4.75
C GLN A 418 -10.58 9.67 3.27
N ASP A 419 -10.01 10.51 2.41
CA ASP A 419 -10.35 10.55 0.99
C ASP A 419 -9.47 9.62 0.15
N ASP A 420 -9.84 9.43 -1.12
CA ASP A 420 -9.15 8.53 -2.04
C ASP A 420 -7.84 9.15 -2.55
N TYR A 421 -6.70 8.61 -2.11
CA TYR A 421 -5.36 8.94 -2.58
C TYR A 421 -5.02 8.10 -3.82
N LEU A 422 -4.62 8.74 -4.91
CA LEU A 422 -4.07 8.06 -6.10
C LEU A 422 -2.61 7.67 -5.81
N LEU A 423 -2.27 6.39 -5.92
CA LEU A 423 -0.94 5.86 -5.62
C LEU A 423 -0.07 5.63 -6.86
N THR A 424 -0.68 5.33 -8.01
CA THR A 424 0.01 5.24 -9.31
C THR A 424 0.07 6.59 -10.00
N GLY A 425 1.29 7.06 -10.29
CA GLY A 425 1.53 7.91 -11.46
C GLY A 425 1.19 7.17 -12.76
N TYR A 426 1.24 7.87 -13.90
CA TYR A 426 0.77 7.38 -15.20
C TYR A 426 1.19 5.95 -15.57
N GLY A 427 0.19 5.12 -15.92
CA GLY A 427 0.33 4.12 -16.97
C GLY A 427 -0.22 4.70 -18.28
N GLU A 428 0.46 4.44 -19.40
CA GLU A 428 -0.08 4.76 -20.73
C GLU A 428 -1.27 3.85 -21.08
N GLU A 429 -2.19 4.32 -21.93
CA GLU A 429 -3.42 3.58 -22.26
C GLU A 429 -3.20 2.25 -23.02
N ASP A 430 -1.96 1.95 -23.41
CA ASP A 430 -1.54 0.72 -24.10
C ASP A 430 -0.79 -0.29 -23.19
N GLU A 431 -0.40 0.08 -21.95
CA GLU A 431 0.15 -0.85 -20.95
C GLU A 431 -0.90 -1.16 -19.86
N GLY A 432 -1.38 -2.40 -19.84
CA GLY A 432 -2.46 -2.83 -18.95
C GLY A 432 -1.93 -3.27 -17.58
N TYR A 433 -2.43 -2.68 -16.49
CA TYR A 433 -2.19 -3.20 -15.15
C TYR A 433 -2.94 -4.53 -14.93
N TRP A 434 -2.22 -5.56 -14.49
CA TRP A 434 -2.78 -6.90 -14.19
C TRP A 434 -2.17 -7.47 -12.90
N GLY A 435 -2.60 -7.00 -11.72
CA GLY A 435 -2.14 -7.58 -10.45
C GLY A 435 -2.93 -7.14 -9.22
N SER A 436 -2.96 -8.01 -8.20
CA SER A 436 -3.42 -7.64 -6.86
C SER A 436 -2.54 -6.54 -6.26
N VAL A 437 -3.15 -5.57 -5.57
CA VAL A 437 -2.42 -4.57 -4.78
C VAL A 437 -2.39 -5.02 -3.32
N VAL A 438 -1.23 -5.42 -2.81
CA VAL A 438 -1.07 -5.79 -1.40
C VAL A 438 -0.67 -4.57 -0.57
N THR A 439 -1.14 -4.50 0.69
CA THR A 439 -0.82 -3.40 1.60
C THR A 439 -0.36 -3.91 2.97
N ALA A 440 0.57 -3.17 3.58
CA ALA A 440 1.00 -3.37 4.95
C ALA A 440 1.21 -1.98 5.59
N GLN A 441 0.99 -1.84 6.90
CA GLN A 441 1.14 -0.54 7.57
C GLN A 441 1.72 -0.65 8.99
N SER A 442 2.05 0.51 9.51
CA SER A 442 2.67 0.77 10.80
C SER A 442 2.05 2.01 11.45
N ARG A 443 2.34 2.26 12.73
CA ARG A 443 1.82 3.41 13.49
C ARG A 443 1.93 4.79 12.80
N ASN A 444 2.83 4.98 11.82
CA ASN A 444 3.03 6.27 11.14
C ASN A 444 2.95 6.20 9.60
N ASN A 445 3.04 5.03 8.98
CA ASN A 445 3.12 4.92 7.52
C ASN A 445 2.39 3.66 7.03
N ALA A 446 1.74 3.78 5.88
CA ALA A 446 1.25 2.67 5.08
C ALA A 446 2.11 2.47 3.84
N LEU A 447 2.10 1.24 3.32
CA LEU A 447 2.77 0.82 2.10
C LEU A 447 1.79 0.06 1.22
N ALA A 448 1.92 0.22 -0.09
CA ALA A 448 1.20 -0.57 -1.09
C ALA A 448 2.19 -1.05 -2.17
N ALA A 449 2.04 -2.30 -2.61
CA ALA A 449 2.78 -2.86 -3.74
C ALA A 449 1.86 -3.54 -4.74
N TRP A 450 2.22 -3.46 -6.02
CA TRP A 450 1.48 -4.06 -7.13
C TRP A 450 2.45 -4.58 -8.20
N VAL A 451 1.90 -5.31 -9.17
CA VAL A 451 2.62 -5.71 -10.39
C VAL A 451 2.33 -4.71 -11.50
N VAL A 452 3.36 -4.18 -12.15
CA VAL A 452 3.27 -3.39 -13.38
C VAL A 452 3.58 -4.33 -14.55
N GLY A 453 2.57 -4.56 -15.41
CA GLY A 453 2.68 -5.48 -16.54
C GLY A 453 3.17 -4.79 -17.80
N GLY A 454 4.47 -4.90 -18.09
CA GLY A 454 5.08 -4.38 -19.32
C GLY A 454 5.01 -5.38 -20.49
N ALA A 455 5.35 -4.91 -21.69
CA ALA A 455 5.30 -5.75 -22.90
C ALA A 455 6.31 -6.92 -22.95
N ASN A 456 7.28 -6.99 -22.02
CA ASN A 456 8.26 -8.09 -21.89
C ASN A 456 8.60 -8.46 -20.44
N ASP A 457 8.54 -7.49 -19.51
CA ASP A 457 8.93 -7.65 -18.11
C ASP A 457 7.77 -7.25 -17.18
N ASP A 458 7.37 -8.16 -16.28
CA ASP A 458 6.42 -7.89 -15.19
C ASP A 458 7.21 -7.41 -13.95
N LEU A 459 7.07 -6.13 -13.58
CA LEU A 459 7.83 -5.50 -12.49
C LEU A 459 7.01 -5.40 -11.20
N ILE A 460 7.67 -5.36 -10.04
CA ILE A 460 7.02 -5.11 -8.74
C ILE A 460 7.41 -3.73 -8.24
N ASP A 461 6.40 -2.86 -8.17
CA ASP A 461 6.50 -1.48 -7.70
C ASP A 461 5.92 -1.37 -6.28
N VAL A 462 6.55 -0.53 -5.43
CA VAL A 462 6.10 -0.28 -4.05
C VAL A 462 6.13 1.21 -3.73
N VAL A 463 5.03 1.74 -3.22
CA VAL A 463 4.96 3.13 -2.71
C VAL A 463 4.70 3.14 -1.21
N GLY A 464 5.40 4.00 -0.49
CA GLY A 464 5.17 4.29 0.92
C GLY A 464 4.52 5.66 1.09
N TYR A 465 3.47 5.75 1.89
CA TYR A 465 2.77 7.01 2.16
C TYR A 465 2.57 7.23 3.66
N ASP A 466 2.69 8.49 4.06
CA ASP A 466 2.40 8.91 5.43
C ASP A 466 0.88 8.80 5.66
N LYS A 467 0.48 8.13 6.74
CA LYS A 467 -0.94 7.98 7.08
C LYS A 467 -1.51 9.25 7.73
N ASP A 468 -0.63 10.02 8.39
CA ASP A 468 -0.96 11.02 9.41
C ASP A 468 -0.69 12.45 8.89
N THR A 469 -0.80 12.66 7.57
CA THR A 469 -0.88 13.99 6.95
C THR A 469 -1.95 14.87 7.61
N SER A 470 -3.03 14.26 8.13
CA SER A 470 -4.07 14.95 8.88
C SER A 470 -3.77 15.20 10.38
N ARG A 471 -2.73 14.59 10.96
CA ARG A 471 -2.52 14.56 12.42
C ARG A 471 -1.44 15.53 12.90
N LEU A 472 -0.44 15.83 12.07
CA LEU A 472 0.52 16.91 12.35
C LEU A 472 -0.13 18.31 12.31
N GLU A 473 -1.33 18.41 11.75
CA GLU A 473 -2.11 19.65 11.58
C GLU A 473 -3.23 19.79 12.64
N HIS A 474 -3.39 18.82 13.53
CA HIS A 474 -4.59 18.68 14.37
C HIS A 474 -4.48 19.31 15.78
N GLU A 475 -3.40 20.04 16.10
CA GLU A 475 -3.32 20.81 17.36
C GLU A 475 -4.12 22.13 17.34
N ASP A 476 -4.49 22.63 16.15
CA ASP A 476 -5.25 23.89 15.96
C ASP A 476 -6.64 23.70 15.28
N GLU A 477 -7.30 22.55 15.43
CA GLU A 477 -8.73 22.42 15.06
C GLU A 477 -9.63 23.16 16.08
N GLY A 478 -9.78 24.47 15.89
CA GLY A 478 -10.88 25.27 16.41
C GLY A 478 -12.02 25.37 15.39
N ASP A 479 -13.27 25.22 15.87
CA ASP A 479 -14.47 25.34 15.02
C ASP A 479 -14.66 26.77 14.47
N ASP A 480 -14.39 27.04 13.19
CA ASP A 480 -15.04 28.15 12.46
C ASP A 480 -15.03 27.97 10.93
N GLU A 481 -16.14 28.29 10.26
CA GLU A 481 -16.25 28.33 8.78
C GLU A 481 -15.66 29.64 8.22
N GLY A 482 -14.47 30.05 8.67
CA GLY A 482 -13.95 31.39 8.37
C GLY A 482 -12.62 31.81 8.99
N ASP A 483 -11.58 30.97 8.94
CA ASP A 483 -10.19 31.47 9.03
C ASP A 483 -9.60 31.65 7.62
N ASP A 484 -9.54 32.90 7.16
CA ASP A 484 -8.94 33.28 5.88
C ASP A 484 -7.49 33.82 5.95
N GLY A 485 -6.73 33.56 7.05
CA GLY A 485 -5.26 33.63 6.98
C GLY A 485 -4.45 33.45 8.27
N GLY A 486 -3.77 32.29 8.38
CA GLY A 486 -2.70 32.01 9.37
C GLY A 486 -1.27 32.05 8.78
N ASP A 487 -0.87 31.02 8.04
CA ASP A 487 0.55 30.72 7.76
C ASP A 487 1.16 31.32 6.48
N GLU A 488 2.46 31.65 6.56
CA GLU A 488 3.32 32.11 5.47
C GLU A 488 3.64 30.94 4.52
N GLY A 489 3.02 30.93 3.33
CA GLY A 489 3.33 29.97 2.26
C GLY A 489 4.54 30.37 1.40
N GLU A 490 5.12 29.39 0.72
CA GLU A 490 6.32 29.49 -0.11
C GLU A 490 6.02 29.62 -1.62
N LEU A 491 7.07 29.91 -2.40
CA LEU A 491 7.01 30.07 -3.86
C LEU A 491 7.87 29.00 -4.55
N PHE A 492 7.23 27.96 -5.07
CA PHE A 492 7.88 26.87 -5.78
C PHE A 492 8.00 27.17 -7.27
N GLN A 493 9.18 26.90 -7.85
CA GLN A 493 9.43 27.08 -9.29
C GLN A 493 10.19 25.90 -9.87
N GLY A 494 9.55 25.19 -10.80
CA GLY A 494 10.17 24.18 -11.65
C GLY A 494 10.91 24.79 -12.85
N THR A 495 11.17 23.96 -13.87
CA THR A 495 12.20 24.21 -14.87
C THR A 495 11.66 24.25 -16.31
N SER A 496 11.81 23.15 -17.04
CA SER A 496 11.32 22.85 -18.40
C SER A 496 11.44 21.34 -18.69
N HIS A 497 11.39 20.53 -17.64
CA HIS A 497 11.53 19.07 -17.57
C HIS A 497 10.73 18.62 -16.34
N ALA A 498 10.28 17.36 -16.31
CA ALA A 498 9.50 16.80 -15.19
C ALA A 498 10.14 17.11 -13.81
N ASP A 499 9.49 18.00 -13.06
CA ASP A 499 9.87 18.44 -11.72
C ASP A 499 8.92 17.87 -10.66
N ARG A 500 9.42 17.73 -9.42
CA ARG A 500 8.61 17.32 -8.26
C ARG A 500 8.58 18.44 -7.24
N LEU A 501 7.41 19.05 -7.05
CA LEU A 501 7.20 20.15 -6.11
C LEU A 501 6.28 19.70 -4.98
N VAL A 502 6.68 19.94 -3.73
CA VAL A 502 5.94 19.54 -2.53
C VAL A 502 5.93 20.70 -1.55
N GLY A 503 4.73 21.12 -1.16
CA GLY A 503 4.49 22.29 -0.33
C GLY A 503 4.60 22.10 1.17
N THR A 504 4.10 23.12 1.85
CA THR A 504 3.94 23.28 3.29
C THR A 504 2.46 23.05 3.68
N PRO A 505 2.08 23.21 4.96
CA PRO A 505 0.68 23.38 5.35
C PRO A 505 0.15 24.83 5.20
N GLY A 506 0.94 25.73 4.61
CA GLY A 506 0.64 27.14 4.39
C GLY A 506 0.26 27.46 2.94
N ASN A 507 -0.19 28.70 2.71
CA ASN A 507 -0.82 29.13 1.45
C ASN A 507 0.18 29.29 0.29
N ASP A 508 0.52 28.20 -0.38
CA ASP A 508 1.66 28.11 -1.30
C ASP A 508 1.32 28.52 -2.75
N VAL A 509 2.36 28.88 -3.51
CA VAL A 509 2.24 29.18 -4.95
C VAL A 509 3.24 28.37 -5.76
N PHE A 510 2.74 27.60 -6.72
CA PHE A 510 3.55 26.73 -7.57
C PHE A 510 3.55 27.20 -9.02
N TYR A 511 4.73 27.22 -9.64
CA TYR A 511 4.93 27.34 -11.08
C TYR A 511 5.87 26.23 -11.53
N ALA A 512 5.35 25.06 -11.87
CA ALA A 512 6.20 23.94 -12.32
C ALA A 512 6.77 24.17 -13.74
N ARG A 513 5.97 24.84 -14.58
CA ARG A 513 6.28 25.40 -15.92
C ARG A 513 6.27 24.41 -17.07
N GLY A 514 6.33 23.10 -16.84
CA GLY A 514 6.18 22.08 -17.88
C GLY A 514 7.43 21.24 -18.16
N GLY A 515 7.20 20.15 -18.89
CA GLY A 515 7.63 18.84 -18.38
C GLY A 515 6.46 18.18 -17.66
N ASP A 516 6.47 16.86 -17.51
CA ASP A 516 5.34 16.12 -16.93
C ASP A 516 5.47 16.17 -15.39
N ASP A 517 4.90 17.19 -14.77
CA ASP A 517 5.25 17.63 -13.42
C ASP A 517 4.39 16.96 -12.32
N VAL A 518 4.97 16.75 -11.12
CA VAL A 518 4.26 16.20 -9.94
C VAL A 518 4.21 17.23 -8.82
N ILE A 519 3.02 17.74 -8.52
CA ILE A 519 2.79 18.85 -7.59
C ILE A 519 1.88 18.40 -6.45
N ILE A 520 2.30 18.69 -5.21
CA ILE A 520 1.54 18.37 -3.99
C ILE A 520 1.51 19.61 -3.10
N GLY A 521 0.35 20.26 -2.98
CA GLY A 521 0.13 21.43 -2.11
C GLY A 521 0.24 21.09 -0.63
N ARG A 522 -0.67 20.19 -0.19
CA ARG A 522 -0.89 19.57 1.14
C ARG A 522 -1.92 20.29 2.01
N GLY A 523 -1.71 21.56 2.35
CA GLY A 523 -2.58 22.28 3.27
C GLY A 523 -2.40 23.79 3.14
N GLY A 524 -3.44 24.55 3.49
CA GLY A 524 -3.51 25.97 3.14
C GLY A 524 -4.24 26.18 1.82
N ARG A 525 -4.45 27.43 1.42
CA ARG A 525 -5.16 27.76 0.16
C ARG A 525 -4.16 28.02 -0.95
N ASP A 526 -3.98 27.02 -1.80
CA ASP A 526 -2.89 27.00 -2.77
C ASP A 526 -3.26 27.57 -4.15
N ILE A 527 -2.23 28.01 -4.88
CA ILE A 527 -2.34 28.37 -6.29
C ILE A 527 -1.29 27.58 -7.09
N VAL A 528 -1.74 26.52 -7.76
CA VAL A 528 -0.90 25.68 -8.59
C VAL A 528 -1.05 26.04 -10.06
N TYR A 529 0.06 26.35 -10.70
CA TYR A 529 0.23 26.27 -12.15
C TYR A 529 1.22 25.14 -12.46
N GLY A 530 0.73 24.11 -13.15
CA GLY A 530 1.57 23.09 -13.79
C GLY A 530 2.32 23.70 -14.97
N GLY A 531 2.04 23.22 -16.19
CA GLY A 531 2.57 23.82 -17.40
C GLY A 531 2.10 23.12 -18.67
N PRO A 532 2.93 23.12 -19.72
CA PRO A 532 2.81 22.19 -20.84
C PRO A 532 3.56 20.89 -20.53
N GLY A 533 2.79 19.83 -20.28
CA GLY A 533 3.23 18.48 -19.88
C GLY A 533 2.01 17.71 -19.37
N ASP A 534 2.06 16.38 -19.29
CA ASP A 534 0.96 15.58 -18.73
C ASP A 534 1.05 15.59 -17.19
N ASP A 535 0.52 16.65 -16.55
CA ASP A 535 0.79 16.97 -15.14
C ASP A 535 -0.05 16.17 -14.12
N LEU A 536 0.51 15.88 -12.94
CA LEU A 536 -0.21 15.41 -11.75
C LEU A 536 -0.21 16.50 -10.66
N VAL A 537 -1.39 17.05 -10.39
CA VAL A 537 -1.62 18.11 -9.39
C VAL A 537 -2.52 17.60 -8.28
N LEU A 538 -2.03 17.65 -7.04
CA LEU A 538 -2.80 17.43 -5.82
C LEU A 538 -2.82 18.74 -5.01
N GLY A 539 -4.00 19.27 -4.69
CA GLY A 539 -4.19 20.38 -3.76
C GLY A 539 -3.94 19.92 -2.33
N GLY A 540 -4.99 19.74 -1.53
CA GLY A 540 -4.86 19.18 -0.19
C GLY A 540 -6.03 19.54 0.74
N ARG A 541 -5.74 20.10 1.92
CA ARG A 541 -6.69 20.79 2.79
C ARG A 541 -6.67 22.30 2.48
N GLY A 542 -7.61 22.81 1.70
CA GLY A 542 -7.53 24.18 1.20
C GLY A 542 -8.82 24.79 0.67
N SER A 543 -8.71 25.56 -0.40
CA SER A 543 -9.82 26.09 -1.22
C SER A 543 -9.22 26.56 -2.54
N ASP A 544 -8.64 25.58 -3.23
CA ASP A 544 -7.42 25.74 -4.00
C ASP A 544 -7.70 26.20 -5.43
N ARG A 545 -6.63 26.61 -6.12
CA ARG A 545 -6.71 27.07 -7.50
C ARG A 545 -5.70 26.31 -8.34
N LEU A 546 -6.19 25.21 -8.89
CA LEU A 546 -5.37 24.19 -9.53
C LEU A 546 -5.56 24.30 -11.04
N PHE A 547 -4.50 24.77 -11.71
CA PHE A 547 -4.41 24.87 -13.16
C PHE A 547 -3.34 23.88 -13.63
N GLY A 548 -3.72 22.94 -14.49
CA GLY A 548 -2.76 22.14 -15.26
C GLY A 548 -2.18 23.01 -16.37
N GLY A 549 -2.50 22.68 -17.62
CA GLY A 549 -2.17 23.53 -18.76
C GLY A 549 -2.35 22.83 -20.10
N PRO A 550 -1.39 22.95 -21.04
CA PRO A 550 -1.41 22.19 -22.28
C PRO A 550 -0.89 20.75 -22.10
N GLY A 551 -1.72 19.87 -21.54
CA GLY A 551 -1.38 18.47 -21.22
C GLY A 551 -2.59 17.55 -21.13
N ARG A 552 -2.42 16.33 -20.62
CA ARG A 552 -3.51 15.41 -20.20
C ARG A 552 -3.55 15.33 -18.68
N ASP A 553 -4.00 16.40 -18.06
CA ASP A 553 -3.67 16.67 -16.66
C ASP A 553 -4.55 15.88 -15.70
N ARG A 554 -3.96 15.34 -14.63
CA ARG A 554 -4.66 14.77 -13.49
C ARG A 554 -4.66 15.78 -12.34
N ILE A 555 -5.79 16.43 -12.12
CA ILE A 555 -5.96 17.44 -11.06
C ILE A 555 -6.90 16.91 -9.98
N VAL A 556 -6.45 16.92 -8.73
CA VAL A 556 -7.22 16.58 -7.54
C VAL A 556 -7.24 17.77 -6.60
N GLY A 557 -8.43 18.22 -6.19
CA GLY A 557 -8.63 19.24 -5.15
C GLY A 557 -8.25 18.69 -3.78
N GLY A 558 -9.24 18.22 -3.03
CA GLY A 558 -9.02 17.45 -1.81
C GLY A 558 -10.12 17.69 -0.78
N ARG A 559 -9.90 18.64 0.12
CA ARG A 559 -10.84 19.10 1.14
C ARG A 559 -10.89 20.62 1.12
N GLY A 560 -11.98 21.18 0.65
CA GLY A 560 -12.08 22.61 0.41
C GLY A 560 -13.09 22.96 -0.66
N ASN A 561 -13.29 24.24 -0.91
CA ASN A 561 -14.14 24.70 -2.01
C ASN A 561 -13.25 25.04 -3.21
N ASP A 562 -12.84 24.01 -3.96
CA ASP A 562 -11.70 24.11 -4.87
C ASP A 562 -12.08 24.60 -6.28
N VAL A 563 -11.10 25.12 -7.01
CA VAL A 563 -11.24 25.60 -8.39
C VAL A 563 -10.26 24.86 -9.30
N LEU A 564 -10.74 23.81 -9.95
CA LEU A 564 -9.97 22.96 -10.85
C LEU A 564 -10.18 23.37 -12.31
N VAL A 565 -9.07 23.63 -13.03
CA VAL A 565 -9.09 23.95 -14.46
C VAL A 565 -8.01 23.14 -15.17
N GLY A 566 -8.42 22.14 -15.96
CA GLY A 566 -7.48 21.32 -16.74
C GLY A 566 -6.74 22.15 -17.79
N ASN A 567 -7.52 22.82 -18.65
CA ASN A 567 -7.08 23.54 -19.85
C ASN A 567 -6.95 22.60 -21.06
N SER A 568 -5.84 22.59 -21.81
CA SER A 568 -5.86 22.14 -23.22
C SER A 568 -5.26 20.77 -23.48
N GLY A 569 -5.90 19.74 -22.97
CA GLY A 569 -5.86 18.38 -23.50
C GLY A 569 -6.89 17.50 -22.82
N ARG A 570 -6.63 16.21 -22.60
CA ARG A 570 -7.67 15.26 -22.14
C ARG A 570 -7.49 14.95 -20.65
N ASP A 571 -8.22 15.71 -19.84
CA ASP A 571 -7.91 15.87 -18.43
C ASP A 571 -8.78 14.97 -17.53
N VAL A 572 -8.34 14.79 -16.29
CA VAL A 572 -9.10 14.15 -15.21
C VAL A 572 -9.13 15.10 -14.01
N LEU A 573 -10.30 15.63 -13.68
CA LEU A 573 -10.49 16.57 -12.57
C LEU A 573 -11.31 15.89 -11.47
N LYS A 574 -10.79 15.83 -10.24
CA LYS A 574 -11.45 15.24 -9.05
C LYS A 574 -11.51 16.30 -7.93
N GLY A 575 -12.68 16.81 -7.56
CA GLY A 575 -12.81 17.83 -6.50
C GLY A 575 -12.66 17.26 -5.09
N ASN A 576 -13.25 16.09 -4.86
CA ASN A 576 -13.33 15.34 -3.60
C ASN A 576 -14.31 15.94 -2.56
N ARG A 577 -13.90 16.78 -1.61
CA ARG A 577 -14.80 17.28 -0.51
C ARG A 577 -14.97 18.81 -0.50
N GLY A 578 -16.01 19.29 -1.18
CA GLY A 578 -16.60 20.62 -0.95
C GLY A 578 -17.50 21.10 -2.08
N ASP A 579 -17.85 22.39 -2.06
CA ASP A 579 -18.68 23.05 -3.08
C ASP A 579 -17.83 23.51 -4.27
N ASP A 580 -17.19 22.54 -4.93
CA ASP A 580 -16.15 22.75 -5.93
C ASP A 580 -16.62 23.45 -7.21
N THR A 581 -15.69 24.06 -7.96
CA THR A 581 -15.92 24.59 -9.30
C THR A 581 -14.91 24.01 -10.29
N LEU A 582 -15.36 23.04 -11.09
CA LEU A 582 -14.51 22.30 -12.03
C LEU A 582 -14.75 22.70 -13.48
N ARG A 583 -13.68 22.86 -14.25
CA ARG A 583 -13.69 23.27 -15.66
C ARG A 583 -12.71 22.46 -16.51
N GLY A 584 -13.26 21.53 -17.30
CA GLY A 584 -12.58 21.01 -18.50
C GLY A 584 -12.62 22.03 -19.66
N ALA A 585 -12.09 21.66 -20.83
CA ALA A 585 -12.01 22.55 -21.99
C ALA A 585 -12.73 22.06 -23.24
N ASP A 586 -12.94 23.01 -24.14
CA ASP A 586 -14.05 23.04 -25.08
C ASP A 586 -13.95 22.03 -26.26
N GLN A 587 -12.92 21.17 -26.29
CA GLN A 587 -12.62 20.26 -27.42
C GLN A 587 -12.15 18.84 -27.04
N ALA A 588 -11.94 18.55 -25.74
CA ALA A 588 -11.37 17.29 -25.29
C ALA A 588 -12.40 16.36 -24.63
N ARG A 589 -11.93 15.23 -24.07
CA ARG A 589 -12.77 14.16 -23.50
C ARG A 589 -12.57 14.03 -22.00
N ASP A 590 -12.73 15.15 -21.32
CA ASP A 590 -12.31 15.31 -19.93
C ASP A 590 -13.21 14.52 -18.99
N ARG A 591 -12.62 13.95 -17.94
CA ARG A 591 -13.31 13.17 -16.91
C ARG A 591 -13.41 14.02 -15.66
N VAL A 592 -14.55 14.67 -15.48
CA VAL A 592 -14.76 15.63 -14.39
C VAL A 592 -15.68 15.03 -13.32
N PHE A 593 -15.18 14.99 -12.09
CA PHE A 593 -15.86 14.52 -10.89
C PHE A 593 -15.71 15.60 -9.82
N GLY A 594 -16.79 16.14 -9.26
CA GLY A 594 -16.72 16.93 -8.02
C GLY A 594 -16.44 15.98 -6.86
N GLY A 595 -17.47 15.66 -6.07
CA GLY A 595 -17.39 14.50 -5.18
C GLY A 595 -18.53 14.45 -4.18
N SER A 596 -18.26 14.95 -2.97
CA SER A 596 -19.25 15.16 -1.92
C SER A 596 -19.33 16.65 -1.56
N GLY A 597 -20.39 17.29 -2.05
CA GLY A 597 -20.71 18.71 -1.87
C GLY A 597 -21.75 19.14 -2.89
N LEU A 598 -21.81 20.43 -3.21
CA LEU A 598 -22.68 21.00 -4.25
C LEU A 598 -21.88 21.53 -5.45
N ASP A 599 -21.10 20.64 -6.06
CA ASP A 599 -20.18 20.93 -7.15
C ASP A 599 -20.79 21.63 -8.39
N ARG A 600 -20.01 22.55 -8.97
CA ARG A 600 -20.34 23.35 -10.14
C ARG A 600 -19.42 23.06 -11.33
N TYR A 601 -19.94 22.23 -12.22
CA TYR A 601 -19.33 21.91 -13.51
C TYR A 601 -19.50 23.09 -14.50
N ARG A 602 -18.39 23.57 -15.08
CA ARG A 602 -18.38 24.48 -16.23
C ARG A 602 -17.84 23.74 -17.46
N LEU A 603 -18.76 23.09 -18.17
CA LEU A 603 -18.53 22.36 -19.40
C LEU A 603 -19.21 23.11 -20.55
N ASP A 604 -18.50 23.37 -21.65
CA ASP A 604 -19.04 24.15 -22.77
C ASP A 604 -20.04 23.31 -23.62
N PRO A 605 -21.03 23.90 -24.34
CA PRO A 605 -22.24 23.22 -24.83
C PRO A 605 -22.09 22.06 -25.84
N TRP A 606 -20.88 21.59 -26.14
CA TRP A 606 -20.65 20.38 -26.93
C TRP A 606 -20.68 19.08 -26.11
N LEU A 607 -20.45 19.12 -24.79
CA LEU A 607 -20.50 17.91 -23.93
C LEU A 607 -21.93 17.37 -23.70
N ASP A 608 -22.96 18.18 -23.91
CA ASP A 608 -24.39 17.88 -23.69
C ASP A 608 -24.96 16.72 -24.55
N ARG A 609 -24.12 16.09 -25.39
CA ARG A 609 -24.45 14.91 -26.21
C ARG A 609 -23.54 13.69 -25.98
N ALA A 610 -22.64 13.71 -25.00
CA ALA A 610 -21.55 12.72 -24.85
C ALA A 610 -21.39 12.02 -23.47
N ARG A 611 -22.49 11.88 -22.71
CA ARG A 611 -22.66 11.05 -21.48
C ARG A 611 -22.11 11.57 -20.13
N SER A 612 -22.80 11.11 -19.08
CA SER A 612 -22.38 11.01 -17.66
C SER A 612 -21.83 12.26 -16.98
N VAL A 613 -22.69 13.29 -16.88
CA VAL A 613 -22.82 14.00 -15.60
C VAL A 613 -23.71 13.13 -14.70
N GLU A 614 -23.16 12.46 -13.69
CA GLU A 614 -23.93 11.74 -12.66
C GLU A 614 -24.11 12.60 -11.40
N SER A 615 -24.71 13.78 -11.54
CA SER A 615 -25.21 14.53 -10.38
C SER A 615 -26.40 13.80 -9.77
N ARG A 616 -26.32 13.47 -8.47
CA ARG A 616 -27.43 12.88 -7.71
C ARG A 616 -27.56 13.50 -6.33
N LEU A 617 -28.69 14.19 -6.15
CA LEU A 617 -29.34 14.48 -4.87
C LEU A 617 -29.87 13.19 -4.22
#